data_AF-A0A9E4GK76-F1
#
_entry.id   AF-A0A9E4GK76-F1
#
_cell.length_a   1.000
_cell.length_b   1.000
_cell.length_c   1.000
_cell.angle_alpha   90.00
_cell.angle_beta   90.00
_cell.angle_gamma   90.00
#
_symmetry.space_group_name_H-M   'P 1'
#
loop_
_entity.id
_entity.type
_entity.pdbx_description
1 polymer ?
#
loop_
_entity_poly.entity_id
_entity_poly.type
_entity_poly.pdbx_seq_one_letter_code
_entity_poly.pdbx_strand_id
1 'polypeptide(L)'
;NWQQASLDLSPFVGEQIRLAFNLWSDAAQTADGWTIDDVAVFSSDFDTPPLPPQARLENPAVGSFQSGIGIISGWACEAQEIVIELAGTPVPAAYGTPRGDTQGECGDSNNGFSLLVNWNNLGPGEHPVRALVDGVEFARTTVRVTTLGSDFLKDVRRTVVV
;
A
#
# COMPACT_ATOMS: atom_id res chain seq x y z
N ASN A 1 18.64 -39.62 -2.31
CA ASN A 1 17.70 -38.98 -1.37
C ASN A 1 17.86 -37.48 -1.55
N TRP A 2 16.78 -36.72 -1.73
CA TRP A 2 16.86 -35.26 -1.91
C TRP A 2 17.24 -34.60 -0.58
N GLN A 3 18.00 -33.51 -0.65
CA GLN A 3 18.44 -32.72 0.51
C GLN A 3 18.28 -31.24 0.20
N GLN A 4 17.78 -30.48 1.17
CA GLN A 4 17.72 -29.02 1.07
C GLN A 4 19.05 -28.41 1.50
N ALA A 5 19.52 -27.41 0.76
CA ALA A 5 20.70 -26.62 1.10
C ALA A 5 20.33 -25.13 1.15
N SER A 6 20.87 -24.42 2.13
CA SER A 6 20.65 -22.98 2.33
C SER A 6 21.99 -22.24 2.37
N LEU A 7 22.03 -21.06 1.76
CA LEU A 7 23.18 -20.17 1.75
C LEU A 7 22.74 -18.78 2.23
N ASP A 8 23.43 -18.24 3.23
CA ASP A 8 23.21 -16.86 3.68
C ASP A 8 23.82 -15.87 2.68
N LEU A 9 23.00 -14.97 2.15
CA LEU A 9 23.39 -13.92 1.21
C LEU A 9 23.52 -12.54 1.87
N SER A 10 23.30 -12.43 3.19
CA SER A 10 23.44 -11.18 3.95
C SER A 10 24.78 -10.45 3.76
N PRO A 11 25.92 -11.12 3.53
CA PRO A 11 27.19 -10.43 3.28
C PRO A 11 27.23 -9.62 1.98
N PHE A 12 26.27 -9.81 1.07
CA PHE A 12 26.22 -9.17 -0.25
C PHE A 12 25.11 -8.10 -0.36
N VAL A 13 24.53 -7.67 0.76
CA VAL A 13 23.50 -6.63 0.77
C VAL A 13 24.01 -5.34 0.12
N GLY A 14 23.22 -4.79 -0.79
CA GLY A 14 23.56 -3.58 -1.55
C GLY A 14 24.38 -3.82 -2.82
N GLU A 15 24.76 -5.07 -3.10
CA GLU A 15 25.51 -5.44 -4.31
C GLU A 15 24.63 -6.20 -5.32
N GLN A 16 24.94 -6.03 -6.61
CA GLN A 16 24.39 -6.90 -7.65
C GLN A 16 25.24 -8.17 -7.76
N ILE A 17 24.67 -9.31 -7.35
CA ILE A 17 25.37 -10.60 -7.37
C ILE A 17 24.80 -11.57 -8.41
N ARG A 18 25.59 -12.61 -8.73
CA ARG A 18 25.19 -13.77 -9.55
C ARG A 18 25.58 -15.05 -8.82
N LEU A 19 24.70 -16.05 -8.85
CA LEU A 19 24.98 -17.38 -8.32
C LEU A 19 25.48 -18.30 -9.44
N ALA A 20 26.57 -19.02 -9.18
CA ALA A 20 27.16 -19.97 -10.11
C ALA A 20 27.21 -21.38 -9.49
N PHE A 21 26.64 -22.35 -10.18
CA PHE A 21 26.67 -23.76 -9.78
C PHE A 21 27.82 -24.46 -10.50
N ASN A 22 28.94 -24.61 -9.82
CA ASN A 22 30.14 -25.24 -10.38
C ASN A 22 30.18 -26.72 -10.01
N LEU A 23 30.01 -27.59 -11.02
CA LEU A 23 30.32 -29.01 -10.87
C LEU A 23 31.82 -29.23 -11.08
N TRP A 24 32.48 -29.81 -10.09
CA TRP A 24 33.89 -30.18 -10.17
C TRP A 24 34.11 -31.60 -9.65
N SER A 25 35.17 -32.27 -10.13
CA SER A 25 35.59 -33.61 -9.74
C SER A 25 37.10 -33.65 -9.49
N ASP A 26 37.52 -34.36 -8.44
CA ASP A 26 38.91 -34.70 -8.12
C ASP A 26 39.31 -36.10 -8.59
N ALA A 27 38.35 -36.90 -9.08
CA ALA A 27 38.53 -38.30 -9.45
C ALA A 27 38.44 -38.53 -10.96
N ALA A 28 39.16 -39.56 -11.43
CA ALA A 28 39.21 -39.95 -12.84
C ALA A 28 38.01 -40.79 -13.31
N GLN A 29 37.15 -41.25 -12.41
CA GLN A 29 35.97 -42.06 -12.74
C GLN A 29 34.72 -41.19 -12.86
N THR A 30 33.78 -41.63 -13.69
CA THR A 30 32.49 -40.96 -13.90
C THR A 30 31.47 -41.40 -12.84
N ALA A 31 30.81 -40.43 -12.21
CA ALA A 31 29.67 -40.62 -11.32
C ALA A 31 28.43 -39.88 -11.85
N ASP A 32 27.29 -40.07 -11.19
CA ASP A 32 25.99 -39.51 -11.61
C ASP A 32 25.90 -37.98 -11.54
N GLY A 33 26.89 -37.32 -10.94
CA GLY A 33 26.93 -35.87 -10.75
C GLY A 33 25.96 -35.40 -9.66
N TRP A 34 25.36 -34.24 -9.87
CA TRP A 34 24.38 -33.64 -8.95
C TRP A 34 23.16 -33.11 -9.71
N THR A 35 22.00 -33.24 -9.08
CA THR A 35 20.73 -32.66 -9.53
C THR A 35 20.33 -31.54 -8.57
N ILE A 36 19.83 -30.44 -9.12
CA ILE A 36 19.33 -29.28 -8.37
C ILE A 36 17.87 -29.09 -8.78
N ASP A 37 17.02 -28.83 -7.80
CA ASP A 37 15.62 -28.48 -8.03
C ASP A 37 15.20 -27.39 -7.04
N ASP A 38 14.08 -26.71 -7.33
CA ASP A 38 13.44 -25.72 -6.45
C ASP A 38 14.38 -24.61 -5.94
N VAL A 39 15.13 -23.97 -6.84
CA VAL A 39 15.99 -22.82 -6.49
C VAL A 39 15.14 -21.59 -6.20
N ALA A 40 15.22 -21.08 -4.97
CA ALA A 40 14.55 -19.87 -4.54
C ALA A 40 15.47 -18.97 -3.71
N VAL A 41 15.20 -17.67 -3.77
CA VAL A 41 15.85 -16.65 -2.94
C VAL A 41 14.79 -16.05 -2.03
N PHE A 42 15.06 -16.06 -0.73
CA PHE A 42 14.17 -15.52 0.29
C PHE A 42 14.88 -14.39 1.03
N SER A 43 14.17 -13.31 1.33
CA SER A 43 14.61 -12.40 2.39
C SER A 43 14.20 -13.00 3.74
N SER A 44 15.02 -12.83 4.77
CA SER A 44 14.62 -13.11 6.15
C SER A 44 13.39 -12.30 6.59
N ASP A 45 13.06 -11.25 5.86
CA ASP A 45 11.90 -10.39 6.12
C ASP A 45 10.56 -11.05 5.76
N PHE A 46 10.55 -12.24 5.15
CA PHE A 46 9.33 -12.93 4.77
C PHE A 46 8.82 -13.98 5.77
N ASP A 47 9.56 -14.28 6.86
CA ASP A 47 9.14 -15.29 7.85
C ASP A 47 8.47 -14.68 9.10
N THR A 48 8.48 -13.34 9.20
CA THR A 48 7.57 -12.59 10.06
C THR A 48 6.56 -11.86 9.17
N PRO A 49 5.24 -12.04 9.36
CA PRO A 49 4.27 -11.15 8.73
C PRO A 49 4.72 -9.71 9.03
N PRO A 50 4.83 -8.82 8.03
CA PRO A 50 5.15 -7.43 8.31
C PRO A 50 4.17 -6.96 9.37
N LEU A 51 4.69 -6.31 10.41
CA LEU A 51 3.84 -5.68 11.40
C LEU A 51 2.84 -4.80 10.63
N PRO A 52 1.55 -4.80 11.03
CA PRO A 52 0.58 -3.96 10.35
C PRO A 52 1.13 -2.51 10.33
N PRO A 53 1.05 -1.82 9.18
CA PRO A 53 1.58 -0.47 9.07
C PRO A 53 1.05 0.40 10.21
N GLN A 54 1.94 1.13 10.88
CA GLN A 54 1.55 2.11 11.88
C GLN A 54 0.97 3.32 11.15
N ALA A 55 -0.35 3.29 10.97
CA ALA A 55 -1.06 4.27 10.17
C ALA A 55 -2.52 4.39 10.62
N ARG A 56 -3.13 5.54 10.32
CA ARG A 56 -4.56 5.79 10.55
C ARG A 56 -5.19 6.54 9.41
N LEU A 57 -6.36 6.07 9.00
CA LEU A 57 -7.28 6.79 8.15
C LEU A 57 -8.18 7.63 9.04
N GLU A 58 -8.05 8.96 8.96
CA GLU A 58 -8.78 9.90 9.82
C GLU A 58 -10.04 10.43 9.14
N ASN A 59 -9.99 10.59 7.82
CA ASN A 59 -11.10 11.04 7.01
C ASN A 59 -11.11 10.25 5.68
N PRO A 60 -12.22 9.59 5.31
CA PRO A 60 -13.57 9.76 5.86
C PRO A 60 -13.85 8.93 7.13
N ALA A 61 -14.69 9.49 8.00
CA ALA A 61 -15.23 8.75 9.15
C ALA A 61 -16.13 7.59 8.68
N VAL A 62 -16.22 6.54 9.50
CA VAL A 62 -17.03 5.35 9.22
C VAL A 62 -18.51 5.72 9.04
N GLY A 63 -19.09 5.32 7.90
CA GLY A 63 -20.50 5.57 7.58
C GLY A 63 -20.83 7.02 7.24
N SER A 64 -19.81 7.88 7.06
CA SER A 64 -20.03 9.30 6.76
C SER A 64 -20.67 9.52 5.39
N PHE A 65 -21.42 10.62 5.29
CA PHE A 65 -21.98 11.10 4.02
C PHE A 65 -20.96 11.94 3.28
N GLN A 66 -20.77 11.66 2.00
CA GLN A 66 -19.83 12.36 1.13
C GLN A 66 -20.55 12.91 -0.12
N SER A 67 -20.11 14.07 -0.61
CA SER A 67 -20.65 14.70 -1.82
C SER A 67 -19.66 15.71 -2.39
N GLY A 68 -19.68 15.96 -3.69
CA GLY A 68 -18.84 16.98 -4.31
C GLY A 68 -17.34 16.71 -4.14
N ILE A 69 -16.54 17.78 -4.02
CA ILE A 69 -15.09 17.67 -3.81
C ILE A 69 -14.80 17.63 -2.31
N GLY A 70 -14.04 16.62 -1.87
CA GLY A 70 -13.57 16.48 -0.50
C GLY A 70 -12.17 15.92 -0.44
N ILE A 71 -11.64 15.78 0.78
CA ILE A 71 -10.34 15.16 1.02
C ILE A 71 -10.50 13.79 1.64
N ILE A 72 -9.55 12.91 1.38
CA ILE A 72 -9.27 11.71 2.16
C ILE A 72 -7.92 11.95 2.80
N SER A 73 -7.79 11.74 4.11
CA SER A 73 -6.58 12.10 4.84
C SER A 73 -6.36 11.22 6.06
N GLY A 74 -5.10 11.18 6.48
CA GLY A 74 -4.66 10.45 7.65
C GLY A 74 -3.16 10.60 7.84
N TRP A 75 -2.56 9.63 8.51
CA TRP A 75 -1.12 9.54 8.68
C TRP A 75 -0.61 8.09 8.61
N ALA A 76 0.66 7.94 8.26
CA ALA A 76 1.43 6.71 8.34
C ALA A 76 2.85 7.07 8.83
N CYS A 77 3.45 6.24 9.70
CA CYS A 77 4.80 6.55 10.22
C CYS A 77 5.89 6.33 9.16
N GLU A 78 5.74 5.30 8.34
CA GLU A 78 6.68 4.99 7.25
C GLU A 78 5.86 4.56 6.04
N ALA A 79 6.18 5.12 4.88
CA ALA A 79 5.56 4.76 3.61
C ALA A 79 6.45 5.17 2.43
N GLN A 80 6.64 4.26 1.48
CA GLN A 80 7.14 4.60 0.14
C GLN A 80 5.99 5.12 -0.73
N GLU A 81 4.80 4.56 -0.57
CA GLU A 81 3.58 4.95 -1.25
C GLU A 81 2.35 4.78 -0.35
N ILE A 82 1.46 5.77 -0.40
CA ILE A 82 0.09 5.65 0.13
C ILE A 82 -0.87 5.50 -1.04
N VAL A 83 -1.66 4.44 -1.04
CA VAL A 83 -2.71 4.20 -2.05
C VAL A 83 -4.07 4.23 -1.38
N ILE A 84 -4.99 4.98 -1.97
CA ILE A 84 -6.41 4.94 -1.61
C ILE A 84 -7.16 4.23 -2.73
N GLU A 85 -7.78 3.09 -2.43
CA GLU A 85 -8.69 2.44 -3.35
C GLU A 85 -10.11 2.94 -3.15
N LEU A 86 -10.68 3.52 -4.20
CA LEU A 86 -12.06 4.01 -4.26
C LEU A 86 -12.87 3.12 -5.19
N ALA A 87 -13.82 2.36 -4.64
CA ALA A 87 -14.65 1.42 -5.40
C ALA A 87 -13.81 0.47 -6.30
N GLY A 88 -12.64 0.03 -5.82
CA GLY A 88 -11.73 -0.86 -6.54
C GLY A 88 -10.73 -0.16 -7.48
N THR A 89 -10.75 1.17 -7.57
CA THR A 89 -9.76 1.94 -8.34
C THR A 89 -8.66 2.46 -7.40
N PRO A 90 -7.40 2.02 -7.55
CA PRO A 90 -6.29 2.54 -6.75
C PRO A 90 -5.89 3.94 -7.20
N VAL A 91 -5.74 4.86 -6.25
CA VAL A 91 -5.33 6.25 -6.49
C VAL A 91 -4.21 6.61 -5.51
N PRO A 92 -3.02 7.01 -5.99
CA PRO A 92 -1.93 7.46 -5.12
C PRO A 92 -2.31 8.72 -4.34
N ALA A 93 -2.05 8.74 -3.04
CA ALA A 93 -2.18 9.91 -2.19
C ALA A 93 -0.80 10.55 -1.97
N ALA A 94 -0.78 11.88 -1.82
CA ALA A 94 0.44 12.57 -1.45
C ALA A 94 0.76 12.26 0.03
N TYR A 95 2.03 11.99 0.34
CA TYR A 95 2.55 11.66 1.67
C TYR A 95 3.72 12.60 2.03
N GLY A 96 4.04 12.73 3.32
CA GLY A 96 5.17 13.54 3.79
C GLY A 96 4.79 14.90 4.41
N THR A 97 3.49 15.19 4.59
CA THR A 97 3.08 16.48 5.20
C THR A 97 3.39 16.47 6.70
N PRO A 98 4.01 17.54 7.26
CA PRO A 98 4.32 17.60 8.69
C PRO A 98 3.09 17.49 9.60
N ARG A 99 3.18 16.62 10.61
CA ARG A 99 2.20 16.26 11.62
C ARG A 99 2.91 16.10 12.97
N GLY A 100 3.14 17.21 13.66
CA GLY A 100 3.88 17.22 14.94
C GLY A 100 3.19 16.42 16.05
N ASP A 101 1.89 16.18 15.93
CA ASP A 101 1.10 15.33 16.83
C ASP A 101 1.49 13.84 16.74
N THR A 102 2.07 13.40 15.63
CA THR A 102 2.50 12.01 15.41
C THR A 102 3.90 11.70 15.94
N GLN A 103 4.66 12.72 16.39
CA GLN A 103 6.06 12.58 16.83
C GLN A 103 6.26 11.56 17.94
N GLY A 104 5.31 11.42 18.86
CA GLY A 104 5.38 10.43 19.93
C GLY A 104 5.14 8.99 19.48
N GLU A 105 4.40 8.81 18.37
CA GLU A 105 4.03 7.49 17.83
C GLU A 105 5.02 7.03 16.75
N CYS A 106 5.42 7.93 15.86
CA CYS A 106 6.26 7.62 14.69
C CYS A 106 7.75 7.91 14.89
N GLY A 107 8.13 8.75 15.85
CA GLY A 107 9.52 9.16 16.04
C GLY A 107 10.00 10.28 15.10
N ASP A 108 9.15 10.75 14.19
CA ASP A 108 9.34 11.90 13.31
C ASP A 108 8.00 12.65 13.07
N SER A 109 7.93 13.54 12.08
CA SER A 109 6.71 14.32 11.84
C SER A 109 6.22 14.34 10.39
N ASN A 110 6.96 13.84 9.41
CA ASN A 110 6.59 13.85 7.99
C ASN A 110 5.59 12.74 7.63
N ASN A 111 4.51 12.62 8.39
CA ASN A 111 3.67 11.43 8.42
C ASN A 111 2.29 11.62 7.80
N GLY A 112 1.90 12.86 7.46
CA GLY A 112 0.59 13.15 6.92
C GLY A 112 0.44 12.74 5.47
N PHE A 113 -0.70 12.13 5.12
CA PHE A 113 -1.12 11.92 3.74
C PHE A 113 -2.46 12.59 3.42
N SER A 114 -2.66 12.96 2.15
CA SER A 114 -3.97 13.40 1.66
C SER A 114 -4.19 13.14 0.17
N LEU A 115 -5.47 12.96 -0.19
CA LEU A 115 -5.95 12.85 -1.56
C LEU A 115 -7.19 13.73 -1.73
N LEU A 116 -7.19 14.60 -2.76
CA LEU A 116 -8.37 15.34 -3.17
C LEU A 116 -9.23 14.46 -4.08
N VAL A 117 -10.51 14.31 -3.77
CA VAL A 117 -11.44 13.42 -4.46
C VAL A 117 -12.70 14.17 -4.86
N ASN A 118 -13.17 13.95 -6.09
CA ASN A 118 -14.54 14.28 -6.48
C ASN A 118 -15.43 13.07 -6.25
N TRP A 119 -16.16 13.06 -5.14
CA TRP A 119 -17.07 11.97 -4.76
C TRP A 119 -18.19 11.75 -5.77
N ASN A 120 -18.53 12.77 -6.57
CA ASN A 120 -19.55 12.64 -7.62
C ASN A 120 -19.19 11.56 -8.65
N ASN A 121 -17.89 11.31 -8.87
CA ASN A 121 -17.39 10.31 -9.81
C ASN A 121 -17.74 8.86 -9.42
N LEU A 122 -18.09 8.62 -8.14
CA LEU A 122 -18.48 7.29 -7.66
C LEU A 122 -19.98 7.00 -7.87
N GLY A 123 -20.80 8.03 -8.12
CA GLY A 123 -22.26 7.90 -8.15
C GLY A 123 -22.89 7.71 -6.77
N PRO A 124 -24.23 7.85 -6.66
CA PRO A 124 -24.93 7.74 -5.38
C PRO A 124 -24.90 6.30 -4.85
N GLY A 125 -24.75 6.13 -3.54
CA GLY A 125 -24.75 4.80 -2.90
C GLY A 125 -23.66 4.63 -1.85
N GLU A 126 -23.49 3.39 -1.38
CA GLU A 126 -22.42 3.03 -0.46
C GLU A 126 -21.18 2.59 -1.23
N HIS A 127 -20.02 3.11 -0.82
CA HIS A 127 -18.74 2.83 -1.47
C HIS A 127 -17.68 2.47 -0.43
N PRO A 128 -16.92 1.38 -0.62
CA PRO A 128 -15.77 1.08 0.20
C PRO A 128 -14.60 2.00 -0.16
N VAL A 129 -13.91 2.47 0.87
CA VAL A 129 -12.62 3.16 0.79
C VAL A 129 -11.61 2.31 1.53
N ARG A 130 -10.55 1.88 0.83
CA ARG A 130 -9.44 1.13 1.43
C ARG A 130 -8.18 2.00 1.36
N ALA A 131 -7.41 2.02 2.44
CA ALA A 131 -6.14 2.73 2.49
C ALA A 131 -5.02 1.71 2.69
N LEU A 132 -4.00 1.83 1.86
CA LEU A 132 -2.85 0.94 1.81
C LEU A 132 -1.56 1.73 1.97
N VAL A 133 -0.60 1.14 2.69
CA VAL A 133 0.80 1.57 2.77
C VAL A 133 1.61 0.49 2.09
N ASP A 134 2.37 0.84 1.06
CA ASP A 134 3.28 -0.08 0.36
C ASP A 134 2.60 -1.40 -0.07
N GLY A 135 1.34 -1.31 -0.50
CA GLY A 135 0.51 -2.45 -0.92
C GLY A 135 -0.18 -3.23 0.20
N VAL A 136 0.03 -2.88 1.46
CA VAL A 136 -0.59 -3.51 2.64
C VAL A 136 -1.76 -2.65 3.12
N GLU A 137 -2.97 -3.22 3.18
CA GLU A 137 -4.15 -2.54 3.74
C GLU A 137 -3.99 -2.30 5.25
N PHE A 138 -4.09 -1.04 5.67
CA PHE A 138 -4.08 -0.67 7.10
C PHE A 138 -5.43 -0.16 7.59
N ALA A 139 -6.32 0.28 6.68
CA ALA A 139 -7.65 0.74 7.04
C ALA A 139 -8.66 0.50 5.93
N ARG A 140 -9.91 0.25 6.34
CA ARG A 140 -11.07 0.26 5.46
C ARG A 140 -12.26 0.93 6.11
N THR A 141 -13.03 1.65 5.30
CA THR A 141 -14.27 2.29 5.73
C THR A 141 -15.29 2.25 4.61
N THR A 142 -16.56 2.43 4.96
CA THR A 142 -17.65 2.58 3.98
C THR A 142 -18.20 3.99 4.11
N VAL A 143 -18.35 4.68 2.98
CA VAL A 143 -18.97 6.00 2.89
C VAL A 143 -20.27 5.93 2.12
N ARG A 144 -21.18 6.85 2.38
CA ARG A 144 -22.41 7.02 1.61
C ARG A 144 -22.31 8.26 0.75
N VAL A 145 -22.20 8.07 -0.55
CA VAL A 145 -22.13 9.16 -1.52
C VAL A 145 -23.54 9.61 -1.88
N THR A 146 -23.78 10.92 -1.79
CA THR A 146 -24.96 11.58 -2.35
C THR A 146 -24.50 12.56 -3.42
N THR A 147 -25.06 12.43 -4.62
CA THR A 147 -24.72 13.32 -5.75
C THR A 147 -25.97 14.03 -6.24
N LEU A 148 -25.77 15.10 -7.00
CA LEU A 148 -26.85 15.83 -7.67
C LEU A 148 -27.08 15.31 -9.10
N GLY A 149 -26.55 14.12 -9.43
CA GLY A 149 -26.65 13.50 -10.76
C GLY A 149 -25.62 13.98 -11.79
N SER A 150 -24.73 14.92 -11.45
CA SER A 150 -23.63 15.37 -12.30
C SER A 150 -22.38 15.76 -11.48
N ASP A 151 -21.22 15.82 -12.14
CA ASP A 151 -19.94 16.16 -11.50
C ASP A 151 -19.94 17.58 -10.93
N PHE A 152 -20.56 18.51 -11.67
CA PHE A 152 -20.76 19.91 -11.27
C PHE A 152 -22.14 20.37 -11.75
N LEU A 153 -22.98 20.85 -10.84
CA LEU A 153 -24.20 21.53 -11.22
C LEU A 153 -23.87 22.88 -11.86
N LYS A 154 -24.47 23.13 -13.02
CA LYS A 154 -24.39 24.40 -13.74
C LYS A 154 -25.80 24.97 -13.87
N ASP A 155 -25.88 26.29 -13.98
CA ASP A 155 -27.10 27.02 -14.34
C ASP A 155 -28.31 26.87 -13.39
N VAL A 156 -28.07 26.56 -12.11
CA VAL A 156 -29.13 26.49 -11.09
C VAL A 156 -29.56 27.90 -10.69
N ARG A 157 -30.88 28.18 -10.77
CA ARG A 157 -31.49 29.44 -10.30
C ARG A 157 -32.57 29.15 -9.28
N ARG A 158 -32.62 29.92 -8.20
CA ARG A 158 -33.73 29.91 -7.24
C ARG A 158 -34.48 31.23 -7.32
N THR A 159 -35.74 31.20 -7.75
CA THR A 159 -36.65 32.34 -7.59
C THR A 159 -37.29 32.25 -6.22
N VAL A 160 -36.98 33.20 -5.35
CA VAL A 160 -37.71 33.39 -4.09
C VAL A 160 -38.82 34.38 -4.38
N VAL A 161 -40.07 33.92 -4.32
CA VAL A 161 -41.22 34.82 -4.31
C VAL A 161 -41.34 35.34 -2.87
N VAL A 162 -41.14 36.65 -2.70
CA VAL A 162 -41.37 37.37 -1.43
C VAL A 162 -42.81 37.87 -1.41
#